data_AF-A0A855WWV2-F1
#
_entry.id   AF-A0A855WWV2-F1
#
_cell.length_a   1.000
_cell.length_b   1.000
_cell.length_c   1.000
_cell.angle_alpha   90.00
_cell.angle_beta   90.00
_cell.angle_gamma   90.00
#
_symmetry.space_group_name_H-M   'P 1'
#
loop_
_entity.id
_entity.type
_entity.pdbx_description
1 polymer ?
#
loop_
_entity_poly.entity_id
_entity_poly.type
_entity_poly.pdbx_seq_one_letter_code
_entity_poly.pdbx_strand_id
1 'polypeptide(L)'
;MRTYGWFRWIGALLLLLIAAMQDVSAKDEQWDSKLIPQGITLTGKRADFPPGTLAMLEQQQASFGLCNDTQYLYVMLAFRNPMSARVIRRSGLTIWLDAAGKKGKDFLIKYTGGPTREQMITLRRQEASLPERQMDPEMQQRMDEMDTGFTSQLLCFQKDRISEKAIPLDGSEGPSAVFGIDQGFCVYEFRIPLQESRVRYYGLGTKQGTKITVGFMWGEPLQGERGSRMEFGGGTPGGEGMRPPDGWGGGPREGGGPGGPGGMRGMQRMGKQEVWIKSKLGVSGN
;
A
#
# COMPACT_ATOMS: atom_id res chain seq x y z
N MET A 1 -6.36 -5.69 68.83
CA MET A 1 -7.54 -6.01 67.99
C MET A 1 -7.59 -5.03 66.82
N ARG A 2 -7.91 -5.51 65.61
CA ARG A 2 -8.05 -4.81 64.31
C ARG A 2 -6.80 -4.77 63.41
N THR A 3 -6.62 -5.84 62.64
CA THR A 3 -5.90 -5.82 61.35
C THR A 3 -6.58 -6.78 60.36
N TYR A 4 -7.73 -6.39 59.81
CA TYR A 4 -8.34 -7.07 58.65
C TYR A 4 -9.04 -6.02 57.78
N GLY A 5 -8.37 -5.53 56.74
CA GLY A 5 -8.95 -4.55 55.82
C GLY A 5 -8.21 -4.39 54.48
N TRP A 6 -6.93 -4.76 54.41
CA TRP A 6 -6.12 -4.52 53.21
C TRP A 6 -6.17 -5.63 52.15
N PHE A 7 -6.57 -6.85 52.53
CA PHE A 7 -6.52 -7.99 51.61
C PHE A 7 -7.68 -8.07 50.59
N ARG A 8 -8.72 -7.23 50.69
CA ARG A 8 -9.88 -7.28 49.77
C ARG A 8 -9.71 -6.46 48.50
N TRP A 9 -8.76 -5.51 48.45
CA TRP A 9 -8.57 -4.65 47.27
C TRP A 9 -7.54 -5.18 46.28
N ILE A 10 -6.57 -5.99 46.73
CA ILE A 10 -5.52 -6.57 45.86
C ILE A 10 -6.12 -7.54 44.83
N GLY A 11 -7.11 -8.36 45.23
CA GLY A 11 -7.78 -9.29 44.31
C GLY A 11 -8.57 -8.59 43.19
N ALA A 12 -9.21 -7.46 43.50
CA ALA A 12 -9.96 -6.68 42.51
C ALA A 12 -9.04 -5.96 41.51
N LEU A 13 -7.86 -5.50 41.97
CA LEU A 13 -6.88 -4.83 41.12
C LEU A 13 -6.14 -5.80 40.19
N LEU A 14 -5.90 -7.05 40.63
CA LEU A 14 -5.31 -8.10 39.80
C LEU A 14 -6.27 -8.57 38.69
N LEU A 15 -7.57 -8.65 38.96
CA LEU A 15 -8.59 -8.99 37.95
C LEU A 15 -8.78 -7.88 36.90
N LEU A 16 -8.61 -6.61 37.29
CA LEU A 16 -8.63 -5.47 36.35
C LEU A 16 -7.39 -5.41 35.45
N LEU A 17 -6.23 -5.86 35.95
CA LEU A 17 -4.98 -5.93 35.16
C LEU A 17 -4.98 -7.08 34.14
N ILE A 18 -5.63 -8.21 34.43
CA ILE A 18 -5.77 -9.33 33.49
C ILE A 18 -6.76 -9.00 32.35
N ALA A 19 -7.78 -8.18 32.62
CA ALA A 19 -8.73 -7.74 31.59
C ALA A 19 -8.15 -6.70 30.61
N ALA A 20 -7.09 -5.98 31.00
CA ALA A 20 -6.46 -4.96 30.17
C ALA A 20 -5.39 -5.49 29.20
N MET A 21 -5.08 -6.79 29.25
CA MET A 21 -4.15 -7.46 28.32
C MET A 21 -4.88 -8.33 27.29
N GLN A 22 -6.11 -7.96 26.91
CA GLN A 22 -6.63 -8.40 25.62
C GLN A 22 -5.88 -7.63 24.55
N ASP A 23 -4.73 -8.18 24.15
CA ASP A 23 -4.01 -7.77 22.96
C ASP A 23 -5.01 -7.51 21.85
N VAL A 24 -5.12 -6.24 21.44
CA VAL A 24 -5.68 -5.85 20.15
C VAL A 24 -4.67 -6.30 19.09
N SER A 25 -4.44 -7.60 19.04
CA SER A 25 -3.84 -8.27 17.89
C SER A 25 -4.88 -8.12 16.81
N ALA A 26 -4.57 -7.33 15.79
CA ALA A 26 -5.36 -7.24 14.58
C ALA A 26 -5.71 -8.67 14.15
N LYS A 27 -6.98 -9.06 14.32
CA LYS A 27 -7.43 -10.42 14.06
C LYS A 27 -7.05 -10.74 12.61
N ASP A 28 -6.23 -11.76 12.42
CA ASP A 28 -5.89 -12.23 11.08
C ASP A 28 -7.19 -12.57 10.36
N GLU A 29 -7.39 -12.00 9.18
CA GLU A 29 -8.54 -12.31 8.36
C GLU A 29 -8.36 -13.73 7.80
N GLN A 30 -9.35 -14.59 7.99
CA GLN A 30 -9.35 -15.94 7.42
C GLN A 30 -10.29 -15.97 6.22
N TRP A 31 -9.75 -16.33 5.06
CA TRP A 31 -10.51 -16.42 3.82
C TRP A 31 -10.00 -17.57 2.96
N ASP A 32 -10.78 -18.64 2.85
CA ASP A 32 -10.37 -19.80 2.06
C ASP A 32 -10.51 -19.50 0.56
N SER A 33 -9.48 -19.88 -0.19
CA SER A 33 -9.43 -19.69 -1.63
C SER A 33 -10.38 -20.66 -2.32
N LYS A 34 -11.20 -20.15 -3.23
CA LYS A 34 -12.09 -20.97 -4.04
C LYS A 34 -11.32 -21.60 -5.19
N LEU A 35 -11.51 -22.91 -5.41
CA LEU A 35 -11.01 -23.54 -6.62
C LEU A 35 -11.82 -23.06 -7.84
N ILE A 36 -11.12 -22.65 -8.89
CA ILE A 36 -11.70 -22.36 -10.21
C ILE A 36 -11.24 -23.43 -11.22
N PRO A 37 -12.16 -24.05 -11.99
CA PRO A 37 -11.79 -25.11 -12.94
C PRO A 37 -10.98 -24.61 -14.14
N GLN A 38 -11.26 -23.39 -14.56
CA GLN A 38 -10.59 -22.71 -15.66
C GLN A 38 -9.93 -21.48 -15.04
N GLY A 39 -8.62 -21.35 -15.22
CA GLY A 39 -7.87 -20.19 -14.75
C GLY A 39 -8.50 -18.88 -15.24
N ILE A 40 -8.27 -17.78 -14.51
CA ILE A 40 -8.84 -16.48 -14.90
C ILE A 40 -7.89 -15.70 -15.81
N THR A 41 -8.48 -14.92 -16.72
CA THR A 41 -7.76 -13.91 -17.50
C THR A 41 -7.81 -12.60 -16.75
N LEU A 42 -6.65 -12.02 -16.49
CA LEU A 42 -6.54 -10.74 -15.78
C LEU A 42 -6.71 -9.59 -16.77
N THR A 43 -7.72 -8.75 -16.57
CA THR A 43 -8.03 -7.58 -17.40
C THR A 43 -8.06 -6.28 -16.59
N GLY A 44 -7.78 -6.35 -15.29
CA GLY A 44 -7.88 -5.22 -14.38
C GLY A 44 -9.33 -4.85 -14.06
N LYS A 45 -10.22 -5.85 -14.06
CA LYS A 45 -11.65 -5.69 -13.78
C LYS A 45 -12.06 -6.62 -12.65
N ARG A 46 -12.86 -6.11 -11.73
CA ARG A 46 -13.36 -6.92 -10.60
C ARG A 46 -14.17 -8.13 -11.06
N ALA A 47 -14.81 -8.03 -12.22
CA ALA A 47 -15.60 -9.10 -12.82
C ALA A 47 -14.77 -10.32 -13.26
N ASP A 48 -13.45 -10.19 -13.35
CA ASP A 48 -12.55 -11.31 -13.66
C ASP A 48 -12.54 -12.34 -12.52
N PHE A 49 -12.88 -11.93 -11.30
CA PHE A 49 -12.96 -12.78 -10.13
C PHE A 49 -14.38 -13.35 -9.93
N PRO A 50 -14.56 -14.68 -9.81
CA PRO A 50 -15.89 -15.27 -9.70
C PRO A 50 -16.66 -14.82 -8.45
N PRO A 51 -18.00 -14.86 -8.48
CA PRO A 51 -18.82 -14.59 -7.30
C PRO A 51 -18.42 -15.45 -6.09
N GLY A 52 -18.39 -14.81 -4.92
CA GLY A 52 -18.02 -15.41 -3.65
C GLY A 52 -16.50 -15.53 -3.39
N THR A 53 -15.66 -15.00 -4.28
CA THR A 53 -14.20 -14.94 -4.08
C THR A 53 -13.71 -13.58 -3.57
N LEU A 54 -14.62 -12.59 -3.54
CA LEU A 54 -14.33 -11.22 -3.14
C LEU A 54 -14.81 -10.95 -1.71
N ALA A 55 -14.01 -10.21 -0.95
CA ALA A 55 -14.37 -9.68 0.36
C ALA A 55 -13.93 -8.23 0.54
N MET A 56 -14.48 -7.57 1.57
CA MET A 56 -14.16 -6.19 1.93
C MET A 56 -13.17 -6.15 3.10
N LEU A 57 -12.09 -5.41 2.92
CA LEU A 57 -11.18 -4.97 3.97
C LEU A 57 -11.68 -3.62 4.51
N GLU A 58 -12.58 -3.66 5.49
CA GLU A 58 -13.32 -2.47 5.95
C GLU A 58 -12.39 -1.35 6.42
N GLN A 59 -11.36 -1.70 7.19
CA GLN A 59 -10.40 -0.73 7.73
C GLN A 59 -9.62 0.00 6.63
N GLN A 60 -9.30 -0.70 5.54
CA GLN A 60 -8.54 -0.17 4.41
C GLN A 60 -9.44 0.41 3.32
N GLN A 61 -10.76 0.29 3.46
CA GLN A 61 -11.75 0.66 2.45
C GLN A 61 -11.41 0.08 1.06
N ALA A 62 -10.96 -1.18 1.07
CA ALA A 62 -10.51 -1.90 -0.11
C ALA A 62 -11.27 -3.22 -0.24
N SER A 63 -11.42 -3.72 -1.46
CA SER A 63 -11.91 -5.09 -1.69
C SER A 63 -10.73 -5.96 -2.10
N PHE A 64 -10.69 -7.19 -1.61
CA PHE A 64 -9.72 -8.18 -2.05
C PHE A 64 -10.43 -9.36 -2.71
N GLY A 65 -9.71 -10.04 -3.60
CA GLY A 65 -10.15 -11.27 -4.24
C GLY A 65 -9.10 -12.35 -4.09
N LEU A 66 -9.53 -13.58 -3.81
CA LEU A 66 -8.64 -14.73 -3.68
C LEU A 66 -9.27 -16.00 -4.24
N CYS A 67 -8.63 -16.58 -5.26
CA CYS A 67 -9.00 -17.88 -5.81
C CYS A 67 -7.77 -18.58 -6.38
N ASN A 68 -7.87 -19.87 -6.68
CA ASN A 68 -6.77 -20.63 -7.28
C ASN A 68 -7.30 -21.68 -8.25
N ASP A 69 -6.49 -22.05 -9.23
CA ASP A 69 -6.68 -23.28 -10.01
C ASP A 69 -5.65 -24.34 -9.57
N THR A 70 -5.27 -25.25 -10.46
CA THR A 70 -4.23 -26.27 -10.22
C THR A 70 -2.80 -25.73 -10.36
N GLN A 71 -2.61 -24.60 -11.02
CA GLN A 71 -1.31 -24.06 -11.42
C GLN A 71 -1.00 -22.71 -10.76
N TYR A 72 -2.01 -21.90 -10.49
CA TYR A 72 -1.87 -20.51 -10.09
C TYR A 72 -2.76 -20.15 -8.89
N LEU A 73 -2.22 -19.26 -8.07
CA LEU A 73 -2.97 -18.43 -7.13
C LEU A 73 -3.29 -17.11 -7.83
N TYR A 74 -4.54 -16.66 -7.70
CA TYR A 74 -5.02 -15.39 -8.20
C TYR A 74 -5.38 -14.48 -7.05
N VAL A 75 -4.85 -13.26 -7.09
CA VAL A 75 -5.03 -12.26 -6.04
C VAL A 75 -5.48 -10.96 -6.67
N MET A 76 -6.49 -10.33 -6.08
CA MET A 76 -6.94 -8.99 -6.46
C MET A 76 -6.93 -8.08 -5.24
N LEU A 77 -6.56 -6.82 -5.45
CA LEU A 77 -6.80 -5.74 -4.51
C LEU A 77 -7.41 -4.54 -5.27
N ALA A 78 -8.57 -4.07 -4.84
CA ALA A 78 -9.31 -3.01 -5.48
C ALA A 78 -9.61 -1.87 -4.49
N PHE A 79 -9.28 -0.65 -4.86
CA PHE A 79 -9.49 0.54 -4.04
C PHE A 79 -10.51 1.47 -4.68
N ARG A 80 -11.49 1.91 -3.90
CA ARG A 80 -12.38 3.00 -4.34
C ARG A 80 -11.70 4.37 -4.17
N ASN A 81 -10.92 4.53 -3.11
CA ASN A 81 -10.22 5.79 -2.83
C ASN A 81 -9.00 5.95 -3.76
N PRO A 82 -8.98 6.94 -4.67
CA PRO A 82 -7.88 7.15 -5.61
C PRO A 82 -6.57 7.53 -4.89
N MET A 83 -6.62 8.00 -3.64
CA MET A 83 -5.41 8.29 -2.86
C MET A 83 -4.59 7.03 -2.55
N SER A 84 -5.23 5.89 -2.30
CA SER A 84 -4.53 4.60 -2.10
C SER A 84 -3.77 4.21 -3.36
N ALA A 85 -4.42 4.32 -4.52
CA ALA A 85 -3.81 4.02 -5.81
C ALA A 85 -2.63 4.96 -6.13
N ARG A 86 -2.75 6.24 -5.78
CA ARG A 86 -1.65 7.21 -5.90
C ARG A 86 -0.46 6.85 -5.00
N VAL A 87 -0.73 6.38 -3.77
CA VAL A 87 0.33 5.92 -2.85
C VAL A 87 1.02 4.69 -3.44
N ILE A 88 0.26 3.71 -3.94
CA ILE A 88 0.79 2.51 -4.59
C ILE A 88 1.62 2.86 -5.83
N ARG A 89 1.16 3.79 -6.68
CA ARG A 89 1.95 4.27 -7.83
C ARG A 89 3.32 4.81 -7.41
N ARG A 90 3.43 5.41 -6.22
CA ARG A 90 4.69 5.98 -5.72
C ARG A 90 5.56 4.99 -4.96
N SER A 91 5.00 4.25 -4.00
CA SER A 91 5.74 3.36 -3.09
C SER A 91 5.82 1.91 -3.58
N GLY A 92 4.92 1.53 -4.48
CA GLY A 92 4.58 0.15 -4.82
C GLY A 92 3.53 -0.44 -3.87
N LEU A 93 2.91 -1.53 -4.35
CA LEU A 93 2.12 -2.50 -3.61
C LEU A 93 2.96 -3.77 -3.47
N THR A 94 3.30 -4.13 -2.24
CA THR A 94 4.02 -5.36 -1.91
C THR A 94 3.06 -6.44 -1.47
N ILE A 95 3.19 -7.61 -2.09
CA ILE A 95 2.49 -8.85 -1.72
C ILE A 95 3.52 -9.82 -1.15
N TRP A 96 3.37 -10.16 0.12
CA TRP A 96 4.10 -11.24 0.78
C TRP A 96 3.32 -12.53 0.69
N LEU A 97 4.03 -13.62 0.42
CA LEU A 97 3.44 -14.94 0.30
C LEU A 97 4.22 -15.92 1.19
N ASP A 98 3.49 -16.70 1.97
CA ASP A 98 4.07 -17.73 2.82
C ASP A 98 3.30 -19.05 2.69
N ALA A 99 3.97 -20.05 2.13
CA ALA A 99 3.43 -21.39 1.94
C ALA A 99 3.26 -22.19 3.24
N ALA A 100 3.90 -21.77 4.34
CA ALA A 100 3.74 -22.40 5.65
C ALA A 100 2.51 -21.90 6.42
N GLY A 101 1.76 -20.93 5.86
CA GLY A 101 0.60 -20.33 6.53
C GLY A 101 0.96 -19.46 7.74
N LYS A 102 2.20 -18.98 7.81
CA LYS A 102 2.66 -17.98 8.80
C LYS A 102 2.75 -16.61 8.13
N LYS A 103 3.37 -15.64 8.77
CA LYS A 103 3.61 -14.30 8.20
C LYS A 103 5.06 -14.12 7.76
N GLY A 104 5.64 -15.19 7.19
CA GLY A 104 6.99 -15.18 6.65
C GLY A 104 7.13 -14.15 5.52
N LYS A 105 8.32 -13.57 5.40
CA LYS A 105 8.68 -12.58 4.38
C LYS A 105 9.73 -13.14 3.42
N ASP A 106 9.53 -14.39 3.03
CA ASP A 106 10.50 -15.15 2.25
C ASP A 106 10.19 -15.13 0.74
N PHE A 107 8.95 -14.81 0.34
CA PHE A 107 8.57 -14.60 -1.05
C PHE A 107 7.77 -13.30 -1.18
N LEU A 108 8.25 -12.37 -2.00
CA LEU A 108 7.66 -11.06 -2.23
C LEU A 108 7.46 -10.78 -3.72
N ILE A 109 6.34 -10.15 -4.02
CA ILE A 109 6.04 -9.57 -5.33
C ILE A 109 5.71 -8.10 -5.08
N LYS A 110 6.42 -7.18 -5.72
CA LYS A 110 6.17 -5.75 -5.58
C LYS A 110 5.81 -5.15 -6.93
N TYR A 111 4.60 -4.61 -7.01
CA TYR A 111 4.10 -3.92 -8.19
C TYR A 111 4.15 -2.41 -7.99
N THR A 112 4.79 -1.71 -8.92
CA THR A 112 4.82 -0.25 -8.95
C THR A 112 4.08 0.19 -10.20
N GLY A 113 2.91 0.81 -10.02
CA GLY A 113 1.95 1.04 -11.10
C GLY A 113 0.68 1.72 -10.57
N GLY A 114 -0.18 2.22 -11.46
CA GLY A 114 -1.45 2.79 -11.05
C GLY A 114 -1.98 3.83 -12.04
N PRO A 115 -3.05 4.55 -11.66
CA PRO A 115 -3.73 5.48 -12.55
C PRO A 115 -2.81 6.63 -12.95
N THR A 116 -2.90 7.06 -14.21
CA THR A 116 -2.27 8.30 -14.69
C THR A 116 -2.86 9.51 -13.97
N ARG A 117 -2.21 10.65 -14.11
CA ARG A 117 -2.70 11.93 -13.57
C ARG A 117 -4.08 12.29 -14.12
N GLU A 118 -4.29 12.09 -15.42
CA GLU A 118 -5.59 12.32 -16.07
C GLU A 118 -6.66 11.38 -15.51
N GLN A 119 -6.35 10.08 -15.39
CA GLN A 119 -7.26 9.10 -14.79
C GLN A 119 -7.60 9.47 -13.33
N MET A 120 -6.62 9.96 -12.56
CA MET A 120 -6.82 10.44 -11.19
C MET A 120 -7.75 11.65 -11.12
N ILE A 121 -7.67 12.57 -12.09
CA ILE A 121 -8.59 13.71 -12.18
C ILE A 121 -10.01 13.20 -12.46
N THR A 122 -10.17 12.29 -13.42
CA THR A 122 -11.46 11.69 -13.75
C THR A 122 -12.08 10.96 -12.55
N LEU A 123 -11.30 10.14 -11.83
CA LEU A 123 -11.76 9.43 -10.64
C LEU A 123 -12.24 10.41 -9.54
N ARG A 124 -11.50 11.51 -9.31
CA ARG A 124 -11.91 12.53 -8.34
C ARG A 124 -13.19 13.26 -8.73
N ARG A 125 -13.36 13.57 -10.03
CA ARG A 125 -14.59 14.21 -10.54
C ARG A 125 -15.81 13.32 -10.33
N GLN A 126 -15.64 11.99 -10.40
CA GLN A 126 -16.71 11.04 -10.11
C GLN A 126 -17.03 10.93 -8.62
N GLU A 127 -16.03 11.04 -7.75
CA GLU A 127 -16.20 10.91 -6.29
C GLU A 127 -16.69 12.20 -5.62
N ALA A 128 -16.35 13.37 -6.17
CA ALA A 128 -16.76 14.65 -5.61
C ALA A 128 -17.00 15.72 -6.68
N SER A 129 -18.06 16.52 -6.51
CA SER A 129 -18.31 17.77 -7.23
C SER A 129 -17.41 18.91 -6.69
N LEU A 130 -16.10 18.66 -6.58
CA LEU A 130 -15.17 19.68 -6.15
C LEU A 130 -14.82 20.59 -7.32
N PRO A 131 -14.83 21.93 -7.14
CA PRO A 131 -14.41 22.86 -8.17
C PRO A 131 -12.94 22.60 -8.52
N GLU A 132 -12.68 22.53 -9.82
CA GLU A 132 -11.35 22.33 -10.36
C GLU A 132 -10.49 23.54 -10.00
N ARG A 133 -9.43 23.31 -9.21
CA ARG A 133 -8.43 24.35 -8.99
C ARG A 133 -7.65 24.49 -10.29
N GLN A 134 -7.78 25.64 -10.94
CA GLN A 134 -6.91 26.00 -12.06
C GLN A 134 -5.47 25.96 -11.57
N MET A 135 -4.70 25.06 -12.15
CA MET A 135 -3.26 24.96 -11.95
C MET A 135 -2.59 25.81 -13.03
N ASP A 136 -1.46 26.42 -12.68
CA ASP A 136 -0.63 27.13 -13.65
C ASP A 136 -0.26 26.18 -14.82
N PRO A 137 -0.40 26.60 -16.10
CA PRO A 137 -0.06 25.79 -17.27
C PRO A 137 1.37 25.22 -17.25
N GLU A 138 2.35 25.95 -16.71
CA GLU A 138 3.74 25.48 -16.63
C GLU A 138 3.87 24.35 -15.61
N MET A 139 3.23 24.50 -14.45
CA MET A 139 3.18 23.44 -13.44
C MET A 139 2.44 22.21 -13.95
N GLN A 140 1.35 22.42 -14.69
CA GLN A 140 0.59 21.36 -15.35
C GLN A 140 1.49 20.54 -16.28
N GLN A 141 2.22 21.20 -17.19
CA GLN A 141 3.11 20.55 -18.14
C GLN A 141 4.19 19.72 -17.44
N ARG A 142 4.87 20.29 -16.44
CA ARG A 142 5.89 19.55 -15.67
C ARG A 142 5.33 18.31 -14.98
N MET A 143 4.10 18.39 -14.48
CA MET A 143 3.43 17.24 -13.87
C MET A 143 3.08 16.16 -14.89
N ASP A 144 2.68 16.55 -16.09
CA ASP A 144 2.34 15.62 -17.17
C ASP A 144 3.60 14.94 -17.72
N GLU A 145 4.71 15.65 -17.86
CA GLU A 145 6.01 15.08 -18.22
C GLU A 145 6.47 14.02 -17.20
N MET A 146 6.36 14.30 -15.90
CA MET A 146 6.64 13.31 -14.84
C MET A 146 5.73 12.07 -14.92
N ASP A 147 4.50 12.24 -15.39
CA ASP A 147 3.54 11.13 -15.48
C ASP A 147 3.80 10.23 -16.69
N THR A 148 4.22 10.80 -17.82
CA THR A 148 4.54 10.07 -19.06
C THR A 148 5.78 9.19 -18.95
N GLY A 149 6.78 9.56 -18.14
CA GLY A 149 7.98 8.77 -17.93
C GLY A 149 7.77 7.55 -17.00
N PHE A 150 6.61 7.44 -16.37
CA PHE A 150 6.35 6.40 -15.39
C PHE A 150 5.86 5.12 -16.07
N THR A 151 6.69 4.06 -16.03
CA THR A 151 6.33 2.72 -16.53
C THR A 151 6.03 1.79 -15.37
N SER A 152 4.99 0.96 -15.52
CA SER A 152 4.66 -0.05 -14.52
C SER A 152 5.75 -1.12 -14.41
N GLN A 153 6.05 -1.57 -13.20
CA GLN A 153 7.13 -2.52 -12.93
C GLN A 153 6.65 -3.61 -11.96
N LEU A 154 7.17 -4.82 -12.16
CA LEU A 154 6.99 -5.94 -11.26
C LEU A 154 8.34 -6.43 -10.78
N LEU A 155 8.54 -6.38 -9.48
CA LEU A 155 9.75 -6.86 -8.79
C LEU A 155 9.39 -8.15 -8.06
N CYS A 156 10.31 -9.11 -8.09
CA CYS A 156 10.15 -10.39 -7.44
C CYS A 156 11.41 -10.75 -6.65
N PHE A 157 11.21 -11.25 -5.43
CA PHE A 157 12.29 -11.72 -4.56
C PHE A 157 11.85 -13.03 -3.90
N GLN A 158 12.78 -13.97 -3.79
CA GLN A 158 12.58 -15.21 -3.06
C GLN A 158 13.83 -15.53 -2.26
N LYS A 159 13.71 -15.56 -0.94
CA LYS A 159 14.81 -15.77 -0.02
C LYS A 159 15.57 -17.06 -0.37
N ASP A 160 16.90 -16.97 -0.31
CA ASP A 160 17.85 -18.05 -0.60
C ASP A 160 17.79 -18.61 -2.04
N ARG A 161 16.98 -18.01 -2.92
CA ARG A 161 16.80 -18.45 -4.31
C ARG A 161 17.06 -17.33 -5.32
N ILE A 162 16.45 -16.17 -5.11
CA ILE A 162 16.37 -15.08 -6.08
C ILE A 162 16.51 -13.74 -5.36
N SER A 163 17.57 -12.99 -5.68
CA SER A 163 17.67 -11.59 -5.28
C SER A 163 16.57 -10.77 -5.94
N GLU A 164 16.20 -9.64 -5.33
CA GLU A 164 15.16 -8.77 -5.86
C GLU A 164 15.46 -8.39 -7.32
N LYS A 165 14.53 -8.73 -8.23
CA LYS A 165 14.71 -8.56 -9.66
C LYS A 165 13.42 -8.13 -10.34
N ALA A 166 13.56 -7.21 -11.30
CA ALA A 166 12.46 -6.84 -12.19
C ALA A 166 12.16 -7.97 -13.20
N ILE A 167 10.87 -8.26 -13.36
CA ILE A 167 10.36 -9.26 -14.30
C ILE A 167 9.26 -8.66 -15.20
N PRO A 168 9.02 -9.25 -16.39
CA PRO A 168 7.92 -8.83 -17.25
C PRO A 168 6.55 -8.97 -16.59
N LEU A 169 5.64 -8.05 -16.90
CA LEU A 169 4.27 -8.04 -16.35
C LEU A 169 3.37 -9.15 -16.92
N ASP A 170 3.72 -9.71 -18.07
CA ASP A 170 2.94 -10.71 -18.80
C ASP A 170 3.03 -12.13 -18.21
N GLY A 171 3.94 -12.34 -17.25
CA GLY A 171 4.17 -13.64 -16.61
C GLY A 171 5.02 -14.60 -17.44
N SER A 172 5.68 -14.12 -18.50
CA SER A 172 6.63 -14.92 -19.31
C SER A 172 7.75 -15.53 -18.47
N GLU A 173 8.15 -14.88 -17.38
CA GLU A 173 9.15 -15.43 -16.44
C GLU A 173 8.53 -16.06 -15.18
N GLY A 174 7.25 -15.83 -14.86
CA GLY A 174 6.64 -16.30 -13.62
C GLY A 174 5.36 -15.54 -13.24
N PRO A 175 5.33 -14.81 -12.11
CA PRO A 175 4.18 -13.99 -11.75
C PRO A 175 3.85 -12.95 -12.82
N SER A 176 2.56 -12.69 -13.02
CA SER A 176 2.06 -11.60 -13.86
C SER A 176 1.22 -10.63 -13.03
N ALA A 177 1.17 -9.37 -13.45
CA ALA A 177 0.36 -8.35 -12.80
C ALA A 177 -0.33 -7.46 -13.84
N VAL A 178 -1.57 -7.08 -13.55
CA VAL A 178 -2.37 -6.15 -14.36
C VAL A 178 -2.96 -5.08 -13.45
N PHE A 179 -2.98 -3.84 -13.96
CA PHE A 179 -3.70 -2.74 -13.34
C PHE A 179 -4.82 -2.28 -14.28
N GLY A 180 -5.99 -2.00 -13.71
CA GLY A 180 -7.12 -1.43 -14.43
C GLY A 180 -7.94 -0.47 -13.58
N ILE A 181 -8.86 0.23 -14.25
CA ILE A 181 -9.87 1.04 -13.61
C ILE A 181 -11.23 0.48 -14.01
N ASP A 182 -12.02 0.08 -13.02
CA ASP A 182 -13.32 -0.57 -13.22
C ASP A 182 -14.37 0.08 -12.31
N GLN A 183 -15.37 0.74 -12.89
CA GLN A 183 -16.46 1.39 -12.17
C GLN A 183 -15.99 2.30 -11.00
N GLY A 184 -14.92 3.06 -11.22
CA GLY A 184 -14.33 3.96 -10.21
C GLY A 184 -13.38 3.28 -9.22
N PHE A 185 -13.16 1.96 -9.33
CA PHE A 185 -12.15 1.25 -8.56
C PHE A 185 -10.82 1.21 -9.30
N CYS A 186 -9.72 1.43 -8.58
CA CYS A 186 -8.38 1.07 -9.04
C CYS A 186 -8.12 -0.39 -8.68
N VAL A 187 -8.00 -1.25 -9.69
CA VAL A 187 -7.93 -2.71 -9.54
C VAL A 187 -6.51 -3.18 -9.85
N TYR A 188 -5.92 -3.93 -8.93
CA TYR A 188 -4.61 -4.56 -9.06
C TYR A 188 -4.79 -6.08 -9.00
N GLU A 189 -4.37 -6.78 -10.04
CA GLU A 189 -4.55 -8.21 -10.20
C GLU A 189 -3.23 -8.92 -10.39
N PHE A 190 -3.12 -10.11 -9.81
CA PHE A 190 -1.91 -10.91 -9.82
C PHE A 190 -2.24 -12.37 -10.09
N ARG A 191 -1.41 -13.01 -10.91
CA ARG A 191 -1.40 -14.47 -11.13
C ARG A 191 -0.03 -14.97 -10.74
N ILE A 192 0.00 -15.88 -9.78
CA ILE A 192 1.22 -16.33 -9.10
C ILE A 192 1.32 -17.85 -9.22
N PRO A 193 2.40 -18.40 -9.78
CA PRO A 193 2.57 -19.85 -9.87
C PRO A 193 2.54 -20.52 -8.49
N LEU A 194 1.75 -21.57 -8.32
CA LEU A 194 1.75 -22.40 -7.11
C LEU A 194 3.02 -23.25 -7.02
N GLN A 195 3.44 -23.78 -8.18
CA GLN A 195 4.67 -24.55 -8.35
C GLN A 195 5.77 -23.67 -8.93
N GLU A 196 7.02 -24.00 -8.65
CA GLU A 196 8.17 -23.26 -9.18
C GLU A 196 8.21 -23.32 -10.72
N SER A 197 8.36 -22.15 -11.35
CA SER A 197 8.59 -22.04 -12.79
C SER A 197 9.94 -22.65 -13.17
N ARG A 198 9.98 -23.36 -14.30
CA ARG A 198 11.23 -23.89 -14.87
C ARG A 198 12.20 -22.79 -15.33
N VAL A 199 11.70 -21.57 -15.57
CA VAL A 199 12.50 -20.48 -16.12
C VAL A 199 13.37 -19.83 -15.04
N ARG A 200 12.78 -19.50 -13.89
CA ARG A 200 13.47 -18.74 -12.82
C ARG A 200 13.11 -19.18 -11.39
N TYR A 201 12.56 -20.36 -11.18
CA TYR A 201 12.13 -20.88 -9.85
C TYR A 201 11.03 -20.06 -9.17
N TYR A 202 10.44 -19.05 -9.82
CA TYR A 202 9.33 -18.31 -9.23
C TYR A 202 8.12 -19.20 -9.04
N GLY A 203 7.69 -19.33 -7.79
CA GLY A 203 6.49 -20.04 -7.41
C GLY A 203 6.40 -20.18 -5.91
N LEU A 204 5.19 -20.41 -5.41
CA LEU A 204 4.93 -20.51 -3.98
C LEU A 204 5.48 -21.81 -3.37
N GLY A 205 5.84 -22.80 -4.19
CA GLY A 205 6.35 -24.09 -3.73
C GLY A 205 5.30 -24.90 -2.97
N THR A 206 4.02 -24.74 -3.32
CA THR A 206 2.89 -25.34 -2.60
C THR A 206 1.85 -25.96 -3.51
N LYS A 207 0.99 -26.80 -2.95
CA LYS A 207 -0.09 -27.49 -3.65
C LYS A 207 -1.46 -27.12 -3.09
N GLN A 208 -2.51 -27.45 -3.83
CA GLN A 208 -3.91 -27.33 -3.41
C GLN A 208 -4.15 -27.93 -2.00
N GLY A 209 -5.09 -27.36 -1.26
CA GLY A 209 -5.42 -27.78 0.11
C GLY A 209 -4.46 -27.28 1.20
N THR A 210 -3.29 -26.76 0.82
CA THR A 210 -2.31 -26.21 1.77
C THR A 210 -2.80 -24.87 2.33
N LYS A 211 -2.47 -24.62 3.61
CA LYS A 211 -2.68 -23.31 4.23
C LYS A 211 -1.54 -22.37 3.83
N ILE A 212 -1.90 -21.19 3.38
CA ILE A 212 -0.97 -20.11 3.00
C ILE A 212 -1.37 -18.83 3.73
N THR A 213 -0.48 -17.84 3.69
CA THR A 213 -0.83 -16.47 4.07
C THR A 213 -0.41 -15.51 2.96
N VAL A 214 -1.26 -14.52 2.71
CA VAL A 214 -1.04 -13.44 1.77
C VAL A 214 -1.02 -12.12 2.54
N GLY A 215 0.08 -11.39 2.48
CA GLY A 215 0.24 -10.09 3.13
C GLY A 215 0.27 -8.97 2.11
N PHE A 216 -0.58 -7.95 2.26
CA PHE A 216 -0.56 -6.75 1.43
C PHE A 216 0.06 -5.59 2.20
N MET A 217 1.00 -4.88 1.58
CA MET A 217 1.59 -3.67 2.15
C MET A 217 1.73 -2.56 1.11
N TRP A 218 1.41 -1.33 1.51
CA TRP A 218 1.64 -0.13 0.70
C TRP A 218 1.84 1.10 1.59
N GLY A 219 2.32 2.20 1.02
CA GLY A 219 2.64 3.41 1.77
C GLY A 219 3.93 3.31 2.58
N GLU A 220 4.82 2.40 2.22
CA GLU A 220 6.17 2.39 2.78
C GLU A 220 6.96 3.61 2.28
N PRO A 221 7.72 4.29 3.15
CA PRO A 221 8.62 5.35 2.72
C PRO A 221 9.61 4.80 1.69
N LEU A 222 9.85 5.54 0.61
CA LEU A 222 10.89 5.14 -0.35
C LEU A 222 12.24 5.09 0.36
N GLN A 223 12.96 3.98 0.18
CA GLN A 223 14.27 3.74 0.80
C GLN A 223 15.29 4.72 0.18
N GLY A 224 15.40 5.90 0.79
CA GLY A 224 16.16 7.05 0.28
C GLY A 224 15.61 8.39 0.78
N GLU A 225 14.30 8.49 0.98
CA GLU A 225 13.66 9.72 1.51
C GLU A 225 13.92 9.96 3.00
N ARG A 226 14.42 8.96 3.73
CA ARG A 226 14.84 9.13 5.13
C ARG A 226 16.12 9.96 5.29
N GLY A 227 16.92 10.10 4.23
CA GLY A 227 18.18 10.86 4.26
C GLY A 227 18.06 12.33 3.85
N SER A 228 17.12 12.68 2.96
CA SER A 228 17.09 14.00 2.33
C SER A 228 16.22 15.05 3.03
N ARG A 229 15.69 14.76 4.23
CA ARG A 229 14.88 15.74 5.00
C ARG A 229 15.73 16.68 5.88
N MET A 230 17.04 16.59 5.83
CA MET A 230 17.95 17.48 6.57
C MET A 230 18.85 18.31 5.63
N GLU A 231 18.34 18.95 4.58
CA GLU A 231 19.19 19.92 3.83
C GLU A 231 18.45 20.93 2.93
N PHE A 232 17.17 21.22 3.16
CA PHE A 232 16.50 22.39 2.56
C PHE A 232 16.07 23.44 3.62
N GLY A 233 16.78 23.42 4.73
CA GLY A 233 16.91 24.52 5.69
C GLY A 233 18.35 25.02 5.69
N GLY A 234 18.95 25.16 4.51
CA GLY A 234 20.22 25.84 4.30
C GLY A 234 20.04 27.33 4.59
N GLY A 235 19.99 27.68 5.87
CA GLY A 235 20.47 28.96 6.32
C GLY A 235 21.91 29.09 5.82
N THR A 236 22.11 30.07 4.96
CA THR A 236 23.39 30.49 4.39
C THR A 236 24.53 30.34 5.40
N PRO A 237 25.47 29.40 5.22
CA PRO A 237 26.73 29.40 5.94
C PRO A 237 27.70 30.28 5.14
N GLY A 238 28.11 31.42 5.74
CA GLY A 238 29.19 32.23 5.18
C GLY A 238 28.78 33.65 4.86
N GLY A 239 29.03 34.54 5.82
CA GLY A 239 28.89 35.98 5.69
C GLY A 239 29.53 36.71 6.87
N GLU A 240 30.75 36.32 7.24
CA GLU A 240 31.65 37.22 7.94
C GLU A 240 31.94 38.40 7.00
N GLY A 241 31.45 39.59 7.34
CA GLY A 241 31.88 40.80 6.65
C GLY A 241 30.87 41.93 6.68
N MET A 242 31.27 43.01 7.35
CA MET A 242 30.77 44.38 7.19
C MET A 242 29.50 44.74 7.97
N ARG A 243 29.76 45.21 9.20
CA ARG A 243 29.07 46.38 9.77
C ARG A 243 29.27 47.58 8.82
N PRO A 244 28.20 48.32 8.46
CA PRO A 244 28.27 49.77 8.33
C PRO A 244 27.97 50.39 9.70
N PRO A 245 28.82 51.30 10.20
CA PRO A 245 28.40 52.21 11.26
C PRO A 245 27.55 53.32 10.64
N ASP A 246 26.63 53.82 11.46
CA ASP A 246 25.99 55.13 11.30
C ASP A 246 24.93 55.26 10.19
N GLY A 247 23.66 55.16 10.59
CA GLY A 247 22.73 56.19 10.13
C GLY A 247 21.24 55.93 10.27
N TRP A 248 20.61 56.77 11.11
CA TRP A 248 19.38 57.54 10.85
C TRP A 248 18.09 56.81 10.41
N GLY A 249 17.05 56.98 11.25
CA GLY A 249 15.64 56.92 10.85
C GLY A 249 14.99 55.56 11.14
N GLY A 250 14.10 55.41 12.12
CA GLY A 250 13.04 56.34 12.49
C GLY A 250 11.88 56.21 11.50
N GLY A 251 11.14 55.09 11.57
CA GLY A 251 9.90 54.89 10.82
C GLY A 251 9.14 53.66 11.33
N PRO A 252 7.92 53.80 11.87
CA PRO A 252 7.08 52.65 12.18
C PRO A 252 6.60 52.05 10.86
N ARG A 253 7.13 50.88 10.50
CA ARG A 253 6.67 50.13 9.33
C ARG A 253 5.38 49.39 9.72
N GLU A 254 4.28 50.16 9.79
CA GLU A 254 2.94 49.65 9.54
C GLU A 254 2.90 49.13 8.10
N GLY A 255 3.09 47.83 7.97
CA GLY A 255 3.08 47.12 6.71
C GLY A 255 2.48 45.74 6.94
N GLY A 256 1.19 45.71 7.29
CA GLY A 256 0.38 44.51 7.27
C GLY A 256 0.36 43.94 5.86
N GLY A 257 1.32 43.06 5.58
CA GLY A 257 1.34 42.25 4.37
C GLY A 257 0.07 41.39 4.34
N PRO A 258 -0.65 41.33 3.21
CA PRO A 258 -1.86 40.52 3.07
C PRO A 258 -1.56 39.08 3.48
N GLY A 259 -2.35 38.55 4.40
CA GLY A 259 -2.27 37.18 4.87
C GLY A 259 -2.14 36.22 3.70
N GLY A 260 -0.96 35.62 3.58
CA GLY A 260 -0.68 34.59 2.59
C GLY A 260 -1.77 33.53 2.65
N PRO A 261 -2.41 33.19 1.52
CA PRO A 261 -3.57 32.32 1.53
C PRO A 261 -3.22 30.99 2.17
N GLY A 262 -3.95 30.69 3.24
CA GLY A 262 -4.34 29.35 3.67
C GLY A 262 -3.22 28.33 3.64
N GLY A 263 -2.54 28.21 4.78
CA GLY A 263 -1.63 27.10 5.06
C GLY A 263 -2.17 25.82 4.47
N MET A 264 -1.35 25.18 3.64
CA MET A 264 -1.61 23.87 3.09
C MET A 264 -1.99 22.96 4.25
N ARG A 265 -3.31 22.77 4.45
CA ARG A 265 -3.87 21.74 5.34
C ARG A 265 -3.08 20.50 4.99
N GLY A 266 -2.18 20.10 5.89
CA GLY A 266 -1.17 19.11 5.58
C GLY A 266 -1.90 17.92 4.98
N MET A 267 -1.59 17.61 3.71
CA MET A 267 -2.14 16.40 3.10
C MET A 267 -1.79 15.28 4.06
N GLN A 268 -2.80 14.79 4.77
CA GLN A 268 -2.61 13.77 5.78
C GLN A 268 -1.99 12.59 5.05
N ARG A 269 -0.69 12.40 5.25
CA ARG A 269 0.04 11.33 4.58
C ARG A 269 -0.60 10.04 5.06
N MET A 270 -1.15 9.26 4.14
CA MET A 270 -1.60 7.92 4.44
C MET A 270 -0.39 7.17 5.01
N GLY A 271 -0.50 6.72 6.25
CA GLY A 271 0.53 5.90 6.88
C GLY A 271 0.64 4.55 6.17
N LYS A 272 1.74 3.83 6.43
CA LYS A 272 1.91 2.45 5.98
C LYS A 272 0.66 1.64 6.32
N GLN A 273 0.14 0.93 5.33
CA GLN A 273 -0.95 -0.03 5.50
C GLN A 273 -0.37 -1.44 5.40
N GLU A 274 -0.87 -2.34 6.24
CA GLU A 274 -0.46 -3.75 6.26
C GLU A 274 -1.68 -4.61 6.62
N VAL A 275 -1.98 -5.59 5.77
CA VAL A 275 -3.09 -6.54 5.97
C VAL A 275 -2.57 -7.94 5.70
N TRP A 276 -2.95 -8.90 6.54
CA TRP A 276 -2.59 -10.31 6.38
C TRP A 276 -3.84 -11.18 6.32
N ILE A 277 -3.91 -12.01 5.29
CA ILE A 277 -5.01 -12.94 5.02
C ILE A 277 -4.48 -14.36 5.09
N LYS A 278 -5.01 -15.15 6.02
CA LYS A 278 -4.78 -16.60 6.09
C LYS A 278 -5.79 -17.30 5.19
N SER A 279 -5.32 -18.23 4.37
CA SER A 279 -6.16 -18.91 3.40
C SER A 279 -5.80 -20.39 3.27
N LYS A 280 -6.79 -21.26 3.18
CA LYS A 280 -6.59 -22.60 2.64
C LYS A 280 -6.84 -22.60 1.13
N LEU A 281 -5.89 -23.15 0.37
CA LEU A 281 -6.05 -23.32 -1.08
C LEU A 281 -7.18 -24.31 -1.39
N GLY A 282 -8.02 -23.97 -2.36
CA GLY A 282 -9.09 -24.83 -2.85
C GLY A 282 -8.55 -26.13 -3.43
N VAL A 283 -9.28 -27.22 -3.26
CA VAL A 283 -8.96 -28.56 -3.76
C VAL A 283 -9.96 -28.98 -4.83
N SER A 284 -9.52 -29.75 -5.81
CA SER A 284 -10.43 -30.43 -6.74
C SER A 284 -11.29 -31.41 -5.94
N GLY A 285 -12.60 -31.37 -6.13
CA GLY A 285 -13.47 -32.41 -5.62
C GLY A 285 -13.10 -33.72 -6.31
N ASN A 286 -12.76 -34.74 -5.53
CA ASN A 286 -12.60 -36.11 -6.03
C ASN A 286 -13.96 -36.68 -6.48
#